data_AF-A0A9E2K1D7-F1
#
_entry.id   AF-A0A9E2K1D7-F1
#
_cell.length_a   1.000
_cell.length_b   1.000
_cell.length_c   1.000
_cell.angle_alpha   90.00
_cell.angle_beta   90.00
_cell.angle_gamma   90.00
#
_symmetry.space_group_name_H-M   'P 1'
#
loop_
_entity.id
_entity.type
_entity.pdbx_description
1 polymer ?
#
loop_
_entity_poly.entity_id
_entity_poly.type
_entity_poly.pdbx_seq_one_letter_code
_entity_poly.pdbx_strand_id
1 'polypeptide(L)'
;MIRAPANAALLRAHGATFVTQVARALLQHTREALCASQAPPPATDEAALSAALAARCQARLAPRLKAVLNLTGTVIHTNLGRAVLAPEAMAHVQA
;
A
#
# COMPACT_ATOMS: atom_id res chain seq x y z
N MET A 1 -19.62 1.99 5.24
CA MET A 1 -18.21 1.99 4.79
C MET A 1 -17.18 1.61 5.85
N ILE A 2 -16.56 2.49 6.67
CA ILE A 2 -15.41 2.07 7.52
C ILE A 2 -15.78 0.99 8.55
N ARG A 3 -16.96 1.11 9.18
CA ARG A 3 -17.48 0.11 10.15
C ARG A 3 -18.19 -1.08 9.49
N ALA A 4 -18.18 -1.17 8.16
CA ALA A 4 -18.77 -2.30 7.47
C ALA A 4 -18.06 -3.61 7.87
N PRO A 5 -18.80 -4.73 8.01
CA PRO A 5 -18.22 -6.01 8.43
C PRO A 5 -17.06 -6.46 7.53
N ALA A 6 -17.14 -6.16 6.23
CA ALA A 6 -16.08 -6.44 5.25
C ALA A 6 -14.72 -5.79 5.59
N ASN A 7 -14.71 -4.70 6.36
CA ASN A 7 -13.48 -3.94 6.70
C ASN A 7 -12.94 -4.27 8.10
N ALA A 8 -13.60 -5.14 8.86
CA ALA A 8 -13.19 -5.49 10.22
C ALA A 8 -11.77 -6.10 10.28
N ALA A 9 -11.39 -6.89 9.27
CA ALA A 9 -10.05 -7.46 9.16
C ALA A 9 -8.98 -6.38 8.96
N LEU A 10 -9.22 -5.39 8.10
CA LEU A 10 -8.31 -4.26 7.87
C LEU A 10 -8.11 -3.43 9.14
N LEU A 11 -9.20 -3.16 9.87
CA LEU A 11 -9.15 -2.42 11.13
C LEU A 11 -8.33 -3.15 12.19
N ARG A 12 -8.48 -4.47 12.29
CA ARG A 12 -7.71 -5.30 13.23
C ARG A 12 -6.22 -5.35 12.87
N ALA A 13 -5.90 -5.43 11.58
CA ALA A 13 -4.52 -5.57 11.11
C ALA A 13 -3.71 -4.25 11.12
N HIS A 14 -4.37 -3.11 10.89
CA HIS A 14 -3.65 -1.84 10.63
C HIS A 14 -4.10 -0.68 11.53
N GLY A 15 -5.11 -0.89 12.38
CA GLY A 15 -5.64 0.13 13.27
C GLY A 15 -6.58 1.14 12.60
N ALA A 16 -7.48 1.72 13.40
CA ALA A 16 -8.53 2.60 12.91
C ALA A 16 -8.01 3.89 12.27
N THR A 17 -6.94 4.48 12.81
CA THR A 17 -6.37 5.74 12.31
C THR A 17 -5.89 5.60 10.87
N PHE A 18 -5.09 4.57 10.58
CA PHE A 18 -4.58 4.34 9.24
C PHE A 18 -5.70 4.06 8.24
N VAL A 19 -6.59 3.12 8.56
CA VAL A 19 -7.70 2.74 7.67
C VAL A 19 -8.62 3.92 7.40
N THR A 20 -8.88 4.77 8.40
CA THR A 20 -9.69 5.99 8.23
C THR A 20 -9.04 7.00 7.30
N GLN A 21 -7.71 7.19 7.39
CA GLN A 21 -7.00 8.08 6.47
C GLN A 21 -7.09 7.58 5.02
N VAL A 22 -6.91 6.27 4.80
CA VAL A 22 -7.02 5.68 3.46
C VAL A 22 -8.44 5.81 2.92
N ALA A 23 -9.45 5.53 3.76
CA ALA A 23 -10.85 5.66 3.43
C ALA A 23 -11.23 7.10 3.02
N ARG A 24 -10.77 8.11 3.77
CA ARG A 24 -11.00 9.52 3.42
C ARG A 24 -10.38 9.86 2.06
N ALA A 25 -9.15 9.44 1.81
CA ALA A 25 -8.47 9.69 0.54
C ALA A 25 -9.17 8.98 -0.64
N LEU A 26 -9.67 7.76 -0.44
CA LEU A 26 -10.47 7.04 -1.44
C LEU A 26 -11.74 7.82 -1.80
N LEU A 27 -12.54 8.20 -0.79
CA LEU A 27 -13.80 8.93 -1.00
C LEU A 27 -13.58 10.30 -1.64
N GLN A 28 -12.50 10.99 -1.25
CA GLN A 28 -12.09 12.26 -1.87
C GLN A 28 -11.86 12.08 -3.38
N HIS A 29 -11.05 11.09 -3.75
CA HIS A 29 -10.72 10.81 -5.14
C HIS A 29 -11.95 10.40 -5.96
N THR A 30 -12.81 9.54 -5.40
CA THR A 30 -14.08 9.17 -6.05
C THR A 30 -14.96 10.39 -6.29
N ARG A 31 -15.07 11.29 -5.30
CA ARG A 31 -15.88 12.51 -5.43
C ARG A 31 -15.34 13.45 -6.50
N GLU A 32 -14.02 13.63 -6.58
CA GLU A 32 -13.38 14.43 -7.63
C GLU A 32 -13.63 13.85 -9.03
N ALA A 33 -13.53 12.53 -9.18
CA ALA A 33 -13.80 11.86 -10.45
C ALA A 33 -15.27 11.99 -10.89
N LEU A 34 -16.21 11.92 -9.94
CA LEU A 34 -17.64 12.14 -10.22
C LEU A 34 -17.93 13.58 -10.64
N CYS A 35 -17.34 14.56 -9.95
CA CYS A 35 -17.48 15.96 -10.36
C CYS A 35 -16.91 16.23 -11.76
N ALA A 36 -15.81 15.56 -12.13
CA ALA A 36 -15.17 15.72 -13.43
C ALA A 36 -15.90 15.00 -14.58
N SER A 37 -16.55 13.87 -14.31
CA SER A 37 -17.14 13.02 -15.35
C SER A 37 -18.52 13.47 -15.85
N GLN A 38 -19.19 14.41 -15.18
CA GLN A 38 -20.60 14.83 -15.44
C GLN A 38 -21.60 13.67 -15.56
N ALA A 39 -21.18 12.45 -15.25
CA ALA A 39 -22.01 11.26 -15.31
C ALA A 39 -22.82 11.15 -14.03
N PRO A 40 -24.06 10.60 -14.09
CA PRO A 40 -24.80 10.27 -12.89
C PRO A 40 -23.94 9.36 -12.01
N PRO A 41 -23.90 9.59 -10.68
CA PRO A 41 -23.12 8.76 -9.79
C PRO A 41 -23.55 7.30 -9.96
N PRO A 42 -22.63 6.37 -10.26
CA PRO A 42 -22.98 4.97 -10.27
C PRO A 42 -23.50 4.61 -8.87
N ALA A 43 -24.46 3.67 -8.81
CA ALA A 43 -24.90 3.11 -7.55
C ALA A 43 -23.65 2.72 -6.75
N THR A 44 -23.48 3.36 -5.59
CA THR A 44 -22.27 3.19 -4.79
C THR A 44 -22.31 1.81 -4.17
N ASP A 45 -21.66 0.85 -4.84
CA ASP A 45 -21.52 -0.51 -4.35
C ASP A 45 -20.56 -0.52 -3.15
N GLU A 46 -21.08 -0.85 -1.98
CA GLU A 46 -20.30 -0.93 -0.74
C GLU A 46 -19.22 -2.02 -0.84
N ALA A 47 -19.46 -3.11 -1.57
CA ALA A 47 -18.48 -4.16 -1.79
C ALA A 47 -17.31 -3.65 -2.64
N ALA A 48 -17.59 -2.92 -3.73
CA ALA A 48 -16.58 -2.30 -4.57
C ALA A 48 -15.72 -1.28 -3.79
N LEU A 49 -16.35 -0.44 -2.95
CA LEU A 49 -15.62 0.49 -2.08
C LEU A 49 -14.74 -0.22 -1.05
N SER A 50 -15.23 -1.31 -0.45
CA SER A 50 -14.45 -2.14 0.48
C SER A 50 -13.25 -2.79 -0.20
N ALA A 51 -13.42 -3.32 -1.42
CA ALA A 51 -12.31 -3.88 -2.21
C ALA A 51 -11.27 -2.81 -2.57
N ALA A 52 -11.73 -1.64 -3.02
CA ALA A 52 -10.85 -0.50 -3.33
C ALA A 52 -10.07 -0.01 -2.10
N LEU A 53 -10.72 0.03 -0.93
CA LEU A 53 -10.09 0.36 0.34
C LEU A 53 -8.99 -0.64 0.70
N ALA A 54 -9.27 -1.95 0.59
CA ALA A 54 -8.29 -3.00 0.85
C ALA A 54 -7.06 -2.88 -0.05
N ALA A 55 -7.26 -2.71 -1.36
CA ALA A 55 -6.18 -2.55 -2.33
C ALA A 55 -5.31 -1.32 -2.02
N ARG A 56 -5.92 -0.20 -1.62
CA ARG A 56 -5.19 1.04 -1.31
C ARG A 56 -4.44 0.96 0.02
N CYS A 57 -4.97 0.23 1.00
CA CYS A 57 -4.24 -0.12 2.22
C CYS A 57 -2.99 -0.95 1.90
N GLN A 58 -3.14 -2.02 1.09
CA GLN A 58 -2.02 -2.86 0.66
C GLN A 58 -0.95 -2.05 -0.08
N ALA A 59 -1.35 -1.21 -1.04
CA ALA A 59 -0.42 -0.38 -1.80
C ALA A 59 0.39 0.60 -0.93
N ARG A 60 -0.23 1.18 0.12
CA ARG A 60 0.47 2.09 1.04
C ARG A 60 1.42 1.38 2.01
N LEU A 61 1.13 0.12 2.35
CA LEU A 61 1.94 -0.68 3.27
C LEU A 61 3.00 -1.51 2.54
N ALA A 62 2.97 -1.57 1.21
CA ALA A 62 3.92 -2.30 0.41
C ALA A 62 5.38 -1.81 0.68
N PRO A 63 6.33 -2.73 0.94
CA PRO A 63 7.73 -2.37 1.06
C PRO A 63 8.22 -1.62 -0.18
N ARG A 64 8.91 -0.49 0.05
CA ARG A 64 9.52 0.31 -1.03
C ARG A 64 10.78 -0.36 -1.59
N LEU A 65 11.49 -1.11 -0.75
CA LEU A 65 12.62 -1.93 -1.15
C LEU A 65 12.10 -3.31 -1.56
N LYS A 66 12.46 -3.73 -2.76
CA LYS A 66 12.15 -5.05 -3.30
C LYS A 66 13.46 -5.71 -3.72
N ALA A 67 13.56 -7.02 -3.51
CA ALA A 67 14.66 -7.79 -4.05
C ALA A 67 14.65 -7.69 -5.58
N VAL A 68 15.82 -7.46 -6.17
CA VAL A 68 16.02 -7.39 -7.61
C VAL A 68 17.11 -8.37 -8.02
N LEU A 69 17.01 -8.93 -9.22
CA LEU A 69 18.09 -9.70 -9.84
C LEU A 69 19.00 -8.72 -10.57
N ASN A 70 20.26 -8.62 -10.15
CA ASN A 70 21.24 -7.80 -10.84
C ASN A 70 21.80 -8.56 -12.06
N LEU A 71 21.32 -8.23 -13.25
CA LEU A 71 21.74 -8.85 -14.52
C LEU A 71 22.85 -8.06 -15.25
N THR A 72 23.44 -7.05 -14.61
CA THR A 72 24.45 -6.19 -15.24
C THR A 72 25.87 -6.72 -15.13
N GLY A 73 26.10 -7.81 -14.36
CA GLY A 73 27.43 -8.33 -14.09
C GLY A 73 28.28 -7.47 -13.15
N THR A 74 27.73 -6.38 -12.60
CA THR A 74 28.45 -5.49 -11.67
C THR A 74 28.24 -5.90 -10.21
N VAL A 75 29.33 -6.15 -9.49
CA VAL A 75 29.29 -6.56 -8.07
C VAL A 75 29.02 -5.37 -7.14
N ILE A 76 29.52 -4.18 -7.47
CA ILE A 76 29.31 -2.95 -6.70
C ILE A 76 28.32 -2.08 -7.45
N HIS A 77 27.04 -2.13 -7.08
CA HIS A 77 26.00 -1.32 -7.72
C HIS A 77 25.48 -0.24 -6.77
N THR A 78 25.80 1.02 -7.05
CA THR A 78 25.43 2.18 -6.20
C THR A 78 23.93 2.52 -6.19
N ASN A 79 23.15 2.05 -7.18
CA ASN A 79 21.70 2.27 -7.27
C ASN A 79 20.85 1.11 -6.72
N LEU A 80 21.44 -0.05 -6.41
CA LEU A 80 20.73 -1.22 -5.90
C LEU A 80 20.96 -1.48 -4.40
N GLY A 81 21.50 -0.50 -3.69
CA GLY A 81 21.97 -0.68 -2.33
C GLY A 81 23.38 -1.25 -2.32
N ARG A 82 24.18 -0.74 -1.37
CA ARG A 82 25.59 -1.07 -1.17
C ARG A 82 25.84 -2.58 -1.18
N ALA A 83 27.08 -2.96 -1.48
CA ALA A 83 27.58 -4.33 -1.54
C ALA A 83 26.88 -5.28 -0.55
N VAL A 84 26.49 -6.48 -1.03
CA VAL A 84 25.92 -7.54 -0.19
C VAL A 84 26.76 -7.67 1.07
N LEU A 85 26.15 -7.41 2.23
CA LEU A 85 26.84 -7.56 3.51
C LEU A 85 27.23 -9.02 3.65
N ALA A 86 28.50 -9.27 3.95
CA ALA A 86 28.95 -10.61 4.30
C ALA A 86 28.17 -11.11 5.53
N PRO A 87 27.92 -12.43 5.66
CA PRO A 87 27.15 -12.99 6.77
C PRO A 87 27.66 -12.52 8.15
N GLU A 88 28.97 -12.35 8.30
CA GLU A 88 29.60 -11.88 9.53
C GLU A 88 29.21 -10.43 9.87
N ALA A 89 29.06 -9.57 8.85
CA ALA A 89 28.65 -8.18 9.02
C ALA A 89 27.16 -8.06 9.36
N MET A 90 26.30 -8.95 8.83
CA MET A 90 24.88 -8.98 9.21
C MET A 90 24.69 -9.37 10.68
N ALA A 91 25.47 -10.33 11.18
CA ALA A 91 25.38 -10.79 12.57
C ALA A 91 25.68 -9.67 13.60
N HIS A 92 26.57 -8.73 13.26
CA HIS A 92 26.89 -7.57 14.11
C HIS A 92 25.82 -6.47 14.14
N VAL A 93 24.97 -6.37 13.12
CA VAL A 93 23.92 -5.33 13.04
C VAL A 93 22.59 -5.81 13.62
N GLN A 94 22.41 -7.12 13.81
CA GLN A 94 21.20 -7.73 14.35
C GLN A 94 21.24 -7.98 15.88
N ALA A 95 22.37 -7.72 16.53
CA ALA A 95 22.54 -7.77 17.99
C ALA A 95 22.22 -6.41 18.64
#